data_AF-A0A2V5S2Z0-F1
#
_entry.id   AF-A0A2V5S2Z0-F1
#
_cell.length_a   1.000
_cell.length_b   1.000
_cell.length_c   1.000
_cell.angle_alpha   90.00
_cell.angle_beta   90.00
_cell.angle_gamma   90.00
#
_symmetry.space_group_name_H-M   'P 1'
#
loop_
_entity.id
_entity.type
_entity.pdbx_description
1 polymer ?
#
loop_
_entity_poly.entity_id
_entity_poly.type
_entity_poly.pdbx_seq_one_letter_code
_entity_poly.pdbx_strand_id
1 'polypeptide(L)'
;MTETRTLQFESPRTLQLLYANDLKLLKSLEDSLGVKVTTREGWVKLEGEPSRVDKAQHVFDQLEKARQKGVDIQKHEFNYALNSVNEAREEDLGDLASIKIVTSPRKSPIIARSGGQRNYVEAIQKHDIVFGIGPAGTGKTYLAVAMAVAALRKEQVTRIILTRPAVEAGEALGFLPGELEQKIMPYLRPLYDALRDMLEPEEIERSLARQIIEVAPLAYMRGRTLNHAFVILDEAQNTTTEQMFMLLTRIGPHSKCVITGDVTQIDLPANKRSG
;
A
#
# COMPACT_ATOMS: atom_id res chain seq x y z
N MET A 1 -14.82 38.86 -6.01
CA MET A 1 -16.21 38.82 -5.50
C MET A 1 -16.30 37.61 -4.58
N THR A 2 -16.94 37.74 -3.42
CA THR A 2 -17.09 36.64 -2.47
C THR A 2 -18.40 35.92 -2.78
N GLU A 3 -18.34 34.62 -3.02
CA GLU A 3 -19.50 33.76 -3.23
C GLU A 3 -19.88 33.08 -1.91
N THR A 4 -21.18 32.83 -1.75
CA THR A 4 -21.74 32.07 -0.65
C THR A 4 -22.62 30.97 -1.20
N ARG A 5 -22.36 29.72 -0.82
CA ARG A 5 -23.12 28.55 -1.25
C ARG A 5 -23.52 27.70 -0.05
N THR A 6 -24.77 27.26 -0.01
CA THR A 6 -25.29 26.42 1.08
C THR A 6 -25.67 25.06 0.51
N LEU A 7 -25.06 23.99 1.01
CA LEU A 7 -25.35 22.61 0.68
C LEU A 7 -26.31 22.04 1.74
N GLN A 8 -27.37 21.36 1.30
CA GLN A 8 -28.33 20.70 2.18
C GLN A 8 -28.23 19.19 2.04
N PHE A 9 -28.31 18.48 3.15
CA PHE A 9 -28.20 17.03 3.25
C PHE A 9 -29.46 16.44 3.89
N GLU A 10 -29.76 15.19 3.56
CA GLU A 10 -30.99 14.50 4.00
C GLU A 10 -31.22 14.52 5.51
N SER A 11 -30.16 14.47 6.30
CA SER A 11 -30.25 14.56 7.75
C SER A 11 -28.98 15.16 8.37
N PRO A 12 -29.08 15.73 9.60
CA PRO A 12 -27.90 16.15 10.36
C PRO A 12 -26.89 15.02 10.56
N ARG A 13 -27.37 13.79 10.71
CA ARG A 13 -26.51 12.61 10.87
C ARG A 13 -25.74 12.29 9.60
N THR A 14 -26.36 12.45 8.43
CA THR A 14 -25.70 12.24 7.13
C THR A 14 -24.52 13.20 6.99
N LEU A 15 -24.77 14.50 7.24
CA LEU A 15 -23.74 15.54 7.19
C LEU A 15 -22.62 15.27 8.21
N GLN A 16 -22.96 14.98 9.48
CA GLN A 16 -21.97 14.70 10.52
C GLN A 16 -20.98 13.60 10.13
N LEU A 17 -21.47 12.57 9.47
CA LEU A 17 -20.64 11.45 9.07
C LEU A 17 -19.74 11.78 7.86
N LEU A 18 -20.08 12.76 7.02
CA LEU A 18 -19.19 13.18 5.91
C LEU A 18 -17.89 13.80 6.40
N TYR A 19 -17.85 14.36 7.61
CA TYR A 19 -16.61 14.83 8.25
C TYR A 19 -16.23 13.98 9.46
N ALA A 20 -16.59 12.69 9.46
CA ALA A 20 -16.23 11.71 10.49
C ALA A 20 -16.57 12.17 11.93
N ASN A 21 -17.59 13.02 12.09
CA ASN A 21 -17.97 13.67 13.34
C ASN A 21 -16.83 14.46 14.04
N ASP A 22 -15.81 14.90 13.28
CA ASP A 22 -14.68 15.70 13.77
C ASP A 22 -14.65 17.08 13.11
N LEU A 23 -15.02 18.12 13.86
CA LEU A 23 -15.00 19.51 13.38
C LEU A 23 -13.59 19.98 12.98
N LYS A 24 -12.52 19.33 13.46
CA LYS A 24 -11.15 19.65 13.04
C LYS A 24 -10.93 19.36 11.55
N LEU A 25 -11.68 18.43 10.96
CA LEU A 25 -11.61 18.14 9.53
C LEU A 25 -12.19 19.28 8.70
N LEU A 26 -13.32 19.84 9.12
CA LEU A 26 -13.87 21.04 8.46
C LEU A 26 -12.89 22.21 8.54
N LYS A 27 -12.22 22.39 9.69
CA LYS A 27 -11.17 23.40 9.82
C LYS A 27 -9.98 23.13 8.89
N SER A 28 -9.56 21.87 8.72
CA SER A 28 -8.50 21.54 7.77
C SER A 28 -8.88 21.81 6.31
N LEU A 29 -10.18 21.70 5.97
CA LEU A 29 -10.70 22.11 4.67
C LEU A 29 -10.66 23.63 4.50
N GLU A 30 -11.04 24.39 5.54
CA GLU A 30 -10.91 25.86 5.55
C GLU A 30 -9.45 26.28 5.33
N ASP A 31 -8.52 25.70 6.09
CA ASP A 31 -7.08 26.02 6.02
C ASP A 31 -6.48 25.66 4.64
N SER A 32 -6.91 24.54 4.05
CA SER A 32 -6.38 24.05 2.77
C SER A 32 -6.91 24.81 1.56
N LEU A 33 -8.22 25.09 1.51
CA LEU A 33 -8.85 25.73 0.36
C LEU A 33 -8.99 27.25 0.52
N GLY A 34 -8.77 27.79 1.73
CA GLY A 34 -8.94 29.21 2.02
C GLY A 34 -10.38 29.67 1.85
N VAL A 35 -11.33 28.84 2.30
CA VAL A 35 -12.77 29.13 2.38
C VAL A 35 -13.20 29.12 3.84
N LYS A 36 -14.35 29.73 4.15
CA LYS A 36 -14.99 29.62 5.45
C LYS A 36 -16.13 28.61 5.39
N VAL A 37 -16.17 27.70 6.35
CA VAL A 37 -17.13 26.60 6.43
C VAL A 37 -17.93 26.75 7.72
N THR A 38 -19.25 26.84 7.59
CA THR A 38 -20.16 26.84 8.74
C THR A 38 -21.13 25.68 8.61
N THR A 39 -21.17 24.80 9.59
CA THR A 39 -22.09 23.65 9.62
C THR A 39 -23.14 23.83 10.72
N ARG A 40 -24.40 23.47 10.43
CA ARG A 40 -25.47 23.44 11.43
C ARG A 40 -26.59 22.51 10.95
N GLU A 41 -27.09 21.66 11.84
CA GLU A 41 -28.14 20.68 11.53
C GLU A 41 -27.73 19.84 10.30
N GLY A 42 -28.55 19.84 9.24
CA GLY A 42 -28.32 19.15 7.98
C GLY A 42 -27.80 20.04 6.85
N TRP A 43 -27.19 21.19 7.13
CA TRP A 43 -26.62 22.05 6.10
C TRP A 43 -25.19 22.49 6.38
N VAL A 44 -24.44 22.70 5.31
CA VAL A 44 -23.09 23.29 5.32
C VAL A 44 -23.09 24.53 4.44
N LYS A 45 -22.51 25.62 4.93
CA LYS A 45 -22.37 26.89 4.23
C LYS A 45 -20.90 27.15 3.94
N LEU A 46 -20.60 27.43 2.68
CA LEU A 46 -19.28 27.68 2.13
C LEU A 46 -19.21 29.14 1.67
N GLU A 47 -18.24 29.90 2.18
CA GLU A 47 -18.03 31.31 1.83
C GLU A 47 -16.58 31.52 1.37
N GLY A 48 -16.37 32.14 0.21
CA GLY A 48 -15.02 32.32 -0.32
C GLY A 48 -15.00 32.86 -1.75
N GLU A 49 -13.86 32.70 -2.43
CA GLU A 49 -13.73 33.01 -3.86
C GLU A 49 -14.42 31.90 -4.70
N PRO A 50 -15.13 32.21 -5.79
CA PRO A 50 -15.95 31.24 -6.54
C PRO A 50 -15.24 29.92 -6.85
N SER A 51 -14.01 29.99 -7.36
CA SER A 51 -13.25 28.78 -7.72
C SER A 51 -12.94 27.89 -6.52
N ARG A 52 -12.75 28.48 -5.33
CA ARG A 52 -12.49 27.76 -4.08
C ARG A 52 -13.77 27.18 -3.47
N VAL A 53 -14.89 27.89 -3.60
CA VAL A 53 -16.21 27.41 -3.19
C VAL A 53 -16.62 26.21 -4.04
N ASP A 54 -16.36 26.22 -5.35
CA ASP A 54 -16.57 25.08 -6.23
C ASP A 54 -15.75 23.86 -5.80
N LYS A 55 -14.46 24.06 -5.50
CA LYS A 55 -13.59 23.01 -4.97
C LYS A 55 -14.12 22.44 -3.66
N ALA A 56 -14.51 23.29 -2.73
CA ALA A 56 -15.05 22.88 -1.44
C ALA A 56 -16.35 22.09 -1.59
N GLN A 57 -17.24 22.51 -2.49
CA GLN A 57 -18.44 21.73 -2.82
C GLN A 57 -18.05 20.36 -3.38
N HIS A 58 -17.10 20.30 -4.31
CA HIS A 58 -16.70 19.05 -4.92
C HIS A 58 -16.20 18.02 -3.88
N VAL A 59 -15.51 18.47 -2.83
CA VAL A 59 -15.13 17.61 -1.69
C VAL A 59 -16.37 16.97 -1.04
N PHE A 60 -17.43 17.74 -0.75
CA PHE A 60 -18.66 17.20 -0.18
C PHE A 60 -19.41 16.27 -1.13
N ASP A 61 -19.52 16.64 -2.41
CA ASP A 61 -20.18 15.82 -3.44
C ASP A 61 -19.49 14.46 -3.56
N GLN A 62 -18.17 14.45 -3.55
CA GLN A 62 -17.40 13.21 -3.61
C GLN A 62 -17.60 12.36 -2.34
N LEU A 63 -17.57 12.96 -1.14
CA LEU A 63 -17.75 12.22 0.13
C LEU A 63 -19.16 11.59 0.21
N GLU A 64 -20.17 12.30 -0.31
CA GLU A 64 -21.53 11.78 -0.39
C GLU A 64 -21.61 10.58 -1.35
N LYS A 65 -21.01 10.67 -2.54
CA LYS A 65 -20.92 9.54 -3.49
C LYS A 65 -20.22 8.32 -2.89
N ALA A 66 -19.09 8.52 -2.20
CA ALA A 66 -18.35 7.44 -1.56
C ALA A 66 -19.22 6.72 -0.51
N ARG A 67 -19.95 7.49 0.29
CA ARG A 67 -20.87 6.97 1.29
C ARG A 67 -22.06 6.22 0.66
N GLN A 68 -22.64 6.73 -0.42
CA GLN A 68 -23.70 6.04 -1.18
C GLN A 68 -23.22 4.68 -1.71
N LYS A 69 -21.92 4.55 -2.04
CA LYS A 69 -21.29 3.27 -2.42
C LYS A 69 -20.84 2.41 -1.22
N GLY A 70 -21.20 2.79 0.02
CA GLY A 70 -20.95 2.00 1.23
C GLY A 70 -19.59 2.23 1.90
N VAL A 71 -18.86 3.28 1.53
CA VAL A 71 -17.60 3.66 2.19
C VAL A 71 -17.91 4.33 3.54
N ASP A 72 -17.26 3.86 4.61
CA ASP A 72 -17.29 4.52 5.92
C ASP A 72 -16.30 5.68 5.93
N ILE A 73 -16.81 6.91 6.06
CA ILE A 73 -15.99 8.12 5.96
C ILE A 73 -15.29 8.38 7.29
N GLN A 74 -13.98 8.21 7.30
CA GLN A 74 -13.11 8.55 8.42
C GLN A 74 -12.20 9.71 8.05
N LYS A 75 -11.31 10.09 8.97
CA LYS A 75 -10.36 11.19 8.79
C LYS A 75 -9.56 11.08 7.48
N HIS A 76 -9.22 9.86 7.06
CA HIS A 76 -8.42 9.66 5.87
C HIS A 76 -9.19 9.81 4.56
N GLU A 77 -10.44 9.33 4.46
CA GLU A 77 -11.30 9.58 3.29
C GLU A 77 -11.52 11.07 3.11
N PHE A 78 -11.75 11.80 4.20
CA PHE A 78 -11.91 13.26 4.18
C PHE A 78 -10.66 13.96 3.63
N ASN A 79 -9.48 13.60 4.15
CA ASN A 79 -8.22 14.18 3.68
C ASN A 79 -7.92 13.81 2.22
N TYR A 80 -8.28 12.61 1.79
CA TYR A 80 -8.12 12.20 0.41
C TYR A 80 -9.01 13.04 -0.51
N ALA A 81 -10.29 13.18 -0.17
CA ALA A 81 -11.23 14.04 -0.87
C ALA A 81 -10.65 15.45 -1.05
N LEU A 82 -10.19 16.04 0.05
CA LEU A 82 -9.57 17.36 0.08
C LEU A 82 -8.34 17.47 -0.84
N ASN A 83 -7.45 16.47 -0.82
CA ASN A 83 -6.25 16.48 -1.64
C ASN A 83 -6.54 16.27 -3.14
N SER A 84 -7.52 15.43 -3.48
CA SER A 84 -7.88 15.14 -4.88
C SER A 84 -8.28 16.41 -5.65
N VAL A 85 -9.00 17.31 -4.97
CA VAL A 85 -9.46 18.57 -5.54
C VAL A 85 -8.34 19.61 -5.65
N ASN A 86 -7.31 19.53 -4.80
CA ASN A 86 -6.12 20.37 -4.90
C ASN A 86 -5.21 19.93 -6.05
N GLU A 87 -5.05 18.62 -6.26
CA GLU A 87 -4.20 18.06 -7.31
C GLU A 87 -4.86 18.04 -8.71
N ALA A 88 -6.10 18.54 -8.84
CA ALA A 88 -6.91 18.50 -10.07
C ALA A 88 -7.01 17.09 -10.67
N ARG A 89 -7.01 16.05 -9.83
CA ARG A 89 -7.24 14.67 -10.25
C ARG A 89 -8.74 14.42 -10.27
N GLU A 90 -9.28 14.12 -11.46
CA GLU A 90 -10.62 13.55 -11.62
C GLU A 90 -10.62 12.08 -11.16
N GLU A 91 -10.42 11.85 -9.86
CA GLU A 91 -10.59 10.53 -9.27
C GLU A 91 -11.91 10.55 -8.48
N ASP A 92 -12.90 9.76 -8.91
CA ASP A 92 -14.19 9.66 -8.22
C ASP A 92 -13.95 9.00 -6.85
N LEU A 93 -14.32 9.67 -5.74
CA LEU A 93 -14.20 9.02 -4.43
C LEU A 93 -15.10 7.78 -4.32
N GLY A 94 -16.04 7.61 -5.24
CA GLY A 94 -16.79 6.39 -5.32
C GLY A 94 -15.94 5.14 -5.64
N ASP A 95 -14.74 5.32 -6.18
CA ASP A 95 -13.74 4.26 -6.33
C ASP A 95 -12.88 4.13 -5.05
N LEU A 96 -13.19 4.89 -3.98
CA LEU A 96 -12.56 4.80 -2.67
C LEU A 96 -12.96 3.56 -1.87
N ALA A 97 -13.75 2.63 -2.39
CA ALA A 97 -13.96 1.35 -1.71
C ALA A 97 -12.58 0.80 -1.30
N SER A 98 -12.30 0.84 0.00
CA SER A 98 -10.97 0.59 0.49
C SER A 98 -10.74 -0.91 0.35
N ILE A 99 -9.75 -1.31 -0.46
CA ILE A 99 -9.51 -2.74 -0.65
C ILE A 99 -8.97 -3.28 0.67
N LYS A 100 -9.82 -4.05 1.36
CA LYS A 100 -9.50 -4.71 2.61
C LYS A 100 -8.89 -6.08 2.31
N ILE A 101 -7.64 -6.25 2.70
CA ILE A 101 -6.90 -7.50 2.60
C ILE A 101 -6.96 -8.15 3.99
N VAL A 102 -7.74 -9.21 4.11
CA VAL A 102 -7.86 -9.97 5.35
C VAL A 102 -6.78 -11.04 5.38
N THR A 103 -5.85 -10.91 6.33
CA THR A 103 -4.72 -11.84 6.50
C THR A 103 -4.97 -12.84 7.62
N SER A 104 -5.47 -12.41 8.78
CA SER A 104 -5.84 -13.29 9.90
C SER A 104 -7.20 -12.86 10.49
N PRO A 105 -8.04 -13.78 11.02
CA PRO A 105 -9.28 -13.42 11.70
C PRO A 105 -9.03 -12.65 13.00
N ARG A 106 -7.81 -12.77 13.57
CA ARG A 106 -7.41 -12.14 14.84
C ARG A 106 -6.61 -10.86 14.65
N LYS A 107 -6.18 -10.55 13.41
CA LYS A 107 -5.45 -9.32 13.06
C LYS A 107 -6.37 -8.36 12.32
N SER A 108 -6.14 -7.07 12.49
CA SER A 108 -6.87 -6.05 11.74
C SER A 108 -6.62 -6.22 10.24
N PRO A 109 -7.65 -6.05 9.38
CA PRO A 109 -7.45 -6.07 7.94
C PRO A 109 -6.47 -4.99 7.49
N ILE A 110 -5.66 -5.31 6.49
CA ILE A 110 -4.77 -4.35 5.84
C ILE A 110 -5.57 -3.62 4.76
N ILE A 111 -5.47 -2.30 4.74
CA ILE A 111 -6.31 -1.45 3.90
C ILE A 111 -5.43 -0.70 2.90
N ALA A 112 -5.74 -0.80 1.62
CA ALA A 112 -5.19 0.10 0.60
C ALA A 112 -5.84 1.48 0.73
N ARG A 113 -5.05 2.49 1.10
CA ARG A 113 -5.50 3.83 1.53
C ARG A 113 -5.45 4.90 0.43
N SER A 114 -4.74 4.64 -0.67
CA SER A 114 -4.64 5.57 -1.80
C SER A 114 -5.04 4.91 -3.13
N GLY A 115 -5.43 5.71 -4.13
CA GLY A 115 -5.70 5.22 -5.48
C GLY A 115 -4.53 4.40 -6.05
N GLY A 116 -3.29 4.86 -5.87
CA GLY A 116 -2.09 4.11 -6.27
C GLY A 116 -1.96 2.75 -5.58
N GLN A 117 -2.25 2.67 -4.27
CA GLN A 117 -2.26 1.39 -3.54
C GLN A 117 -3.37 0.45 -4.02
N ARG A 118 -4.55 0.97 -4.37
CA ARG A 118 -5.63 0.15 -4.94
C ARG A 118 -5.23 -0.41 -6.30
N ASN A 119 -4.78 0.46 -7.21
CA ASN A 119 -4.33 0.05 -8.53
C ASN A 119 -3.23 -1.02 -8.43
N TYR A 120 -2.32 -0.87 -7.47
CA TYR A 120 -1.29 -1.86 -7.18
C TYR A 120 -1.86 -3.20 -6.70
N VAL A 121 -2.77 -3.19 -5.72
CA VAL A 121 -3.43 -4.41 -5.22
C VAL A 121 -4.24 -5.11 -6.31
N GLU A 122 -4.98 -4.37 -7.13
CA GLU A 122 -5.71 -4.92 -8.27
C GLU A 122 -4.77 -5.50 -9.33
N ALA A 123 -3.65 -4.83 -9.61
CA ALA A 123 -2.66 -5.34 -10.54
C ALA A 123 -2.14 -6.70 -10.07
N ILE A 124 -1.82 -6.85 -8.78
CA ILE A 124 -1.38 -8.12 -8.18
C ILE A 124 -2.43 -9.22 -8.34
N GLN A 125 -3.71 -8.90 -8.21
CA GLN A 125 -4.78 -9.87 -8.41
C GLN A 125 -4.86 -10.33 -9.87
N LYS A 126 -4.82 -9.36 -10.81
CA LYS A 126 -5.08 -9.59 -12.24
C LYS A 126 -3.89 -10.16 -13.02
N HIS A 127 -2.65 -9.91 -12.58
CA HIS A 127 -1.45 -10.26 -13.34
C HIS A 127 -0.55 -11.22 -12.57
N ASP A 128 0.22 -12.03 -13.30
CA ASP A 128 1.15 -12.98 -12.70
C ASP A 128 2.47 -12.34 -12.29
N ILE A 129 2.88 -11.27 -12.96
CA ILE A 129 4.09 -10.50 -12.62
C ILE A 129 3.72 -9.02 -12.50
N VAL A 130 4.06 -8.41 -11.36
CA VAL A 130 3.78 -6.99 -11.09
C VAL A 130 4.99 -6.29 -10.51
N PHE A 131 5.29 -5.10 -11.05
CA PHE A 131 6.33 -4.22 -10.54
C PHE A 131 5.69 -3.08 -9.73
N GLY A 132 5.99 -3.03 -8.44
CA GLY A 132 5.59 -1.96 -7.51
C GLY A 132 6.75 -1.00 -7.28
N ILE A 133 6.84 0.05 -8.11
CA ILE A 133 7.89 1.07 -8.02
C ILE A 133 7.34 2.32 -7.36
N GLY A 134 8.04 2.82 -6.34
CA GLY A 134 7.68 4.08 -5.70
C GLY A 134 8.57 4.39 -4.49
N PRO A 135 8.43 5.58 -3.88
CA PRO A 135 9.28 5.98 -2.75
C PRO A 135 9.09 5.09 -1.52
N ALA A 136 10.06 5.12 -0.60
CA ALA A 136 9.92 4.52 0.72
C ALA A 136 8.65 5.02 1.46
N GLY A 137 8.05 4.16 2.28
CA GLY A 137 6.84 4.50 3.05
C GLY A 137 5.51 4.43 2.29
N THR A 138 5.51 4.14 0.98
CA THR A 138 4.28 4.01 0.17
C THR A 138 3.53 2.68 0.35
N GLY A 139 4.09 1.74 1.12
CA GLY A 139 3.45 0.46 1.43
C GLY A 139 3.57 -0.63 0.35
N LYS A 140 4.39 -0.42 -0.69
CA LYS A 140 4.61 -1.38 -1.80
C LYS A 140 4.93 -2.81 -1.34
N THR A 141 5.92 -2.99 -0.48
CA THR A 141 6.30 -4.31 0.07
C THR A 141 5.25 -4.84 1.03
N TYR A 142 4.73 -3.97 1.91
CA TYR A 142 3.73 -4.35 2.91
C TYR A 142 2.44 -4.89 2.28
N LEU A 143 1.91 -4.21 1.25
CA LEU A 143 0.73 -4.65 0.52
C LEU A 143 1.00 -5.92 -0.29
N ALA A 144 2.20 -6.09 -0.84
CA ALA A 144 2.57 -7.33 -1.53
C ALA A 144 2.54 -8.53 -0.58
N VAL A 145 3.15 -8.40 0.60
CA VAL A 145 3.16 -9.48 1.61
C VAL A 145 1.73 -9.77 2.10
N ALA A 146 0.90 -8.73 2.30
CA ALA A 146 -0.52 -8.90 2.64
C ALA A 146 -1.27 -9.72 1.58
N MET A 147 -1.05 -9.41 0.30
CA MET A 147 -1.64 -10.14 -0.81
C MET A 147 -1.13 -11.59 -0.90
N ALA A 148 0.14 -11.83 -0.62
CA ALA A 148 0.71 -13.17 -0.59
C ALA A 148 0.08 -14.03 0.52
N VAL A 149 -0.04 -13.48 1.73
CA VAL A 149 -0.69 -14.16 2.86
C VAL A 149 -2.15 -14.44 2.55
N ALA A 150 -2.88 -13.47 1.98
CA ALA A 150 -4.27 -13.67 1.59
C ALA A 150 -4.42 -14.76 0.51
N ALA A 151 -3.51 -14.81 -0.47
CA ALA A 151 -3.52 -15.84 -1.52
C ALA A 151 -3.23 -17.24 -0.94
N LEU A 152 -2.27 -17.36 -0.01
CA LEU A 152 -1.95 -18.61 0.67
C LEU A 152 -3.15 -19.15 1.45
N ARG A 153 -3.85 -18.29 2.20
CA ARG A 153 -5.02 -18.71 3.00
C ARG A 153 -6.25 -19.02 2.16
N LYS A 154 -6.35 -18.45 0.96
CA LYS A 154 -7.36 -18.81 -0.04
C LYS A 154 -6.95 -20.04 -0.87
N GLU A 155 -5.85 -20.70 -0.52
CA GLU A 155 -5.31 -21.87 -1.22
C GLU A 155 -5.02 -21.63 -2.71
N GLN A 156 -4.83 -20.37 -3.10
CA GLN A 156 -4.48 -19.99 -4.48
C GLN A 156 -3.02 -20.31 -4.81
N VAL A 157 -2.18 -20.32 -3.77
CA VAL A 157 -0.78 -20.73 -3.80
C VAL A 157 -0.53 -21.66 -2.61
N THR A 158 0.49 -22.51 -2.71
CA THR A 158 0.85 -23.46 -1.64
C THR A 158 2.00 -22.96 -0.78
N ARG A 159 2.74 -21.94 -1.23
CA ARG A 159 3.87 -21.35 -0.50
C ARG A 159 4.11 -19.88 -0.83
N ILE A 160 4.74 -19.16 0.08
CA ILE A 160 5.21 -17.79 -0.08
C ILE A 160 6.73 -17.78 -0.01
N ILE A 161 7.37 -17.06 -0.93
CA ILE A 161 8.81 -16.86 -0.95
C ILE A 161 9.08 -15.37 -0.92
N LEU A 162 9.63 -14.88 0.18
CA LEU A 162 10.05 -13.50 0.37
C LEU A 162 11.56 -13.43 0.19
N THR A 163 12.02 -12.65 -0.77
CA THR A 163 13.43 -12.53 -1.08
C THR A 163 13.87 -11.09 -1.22
N ARG A 164 15.12 -10.82 -0.84
CA ARG A 164 15.79 -9.52 -0.95
C ARG A 164 17.21 -9.72 -1.47
N PRO A 165 17.74 -8.86 -2.35
CA PRO A 165 19.16 -8.93 -2.70
C PRO A 165 20.01 -8.61 -1.47
N ALA A 166 21.09 -9.36 -1.29
CA ALA A 166 22.11 -9.00 -0.33
C ALA A 166 22.97 -7.90 -0.97
N VAL A 167 22.91 -6.70 -0.40
CA VAL A 167 23.66 -5.53 -0.89
C VAL A 167 24.59 -5.11 0.21
N GLU A 168 25.86 -4.97 -0.13
CA GLU A 168 26.91 -4.48 0.77
C GLU A 168 26.76 -2.97 0.92
N ALA A 169 25.72 -2.54 1.65
CA ALA A 169 25.51 -1.13 1.97
C ALA A 169 26.53 -0.71 3.05
N GLY A 170 27.75 -0.38 2.61
CA GLY A 170 28.78 0.27 3.44
C GLY A 170 29.76 -0.65 4.18
N GLU A 171 29.37 -1.87 4.53
CA GLU A 171 30.28 -2.91 5.06
C GLU A 171 30.17 -4.16 4.20
N ALA A 172 31.29 -4.72 3.75
CA ALA A 172 31.24 -5.98 3.01
C ALA A 172 30.67 -7.06 3.94
N LEU A 173 29.78 -7.92 3.43
CA LEU A 173 29.15 -8.98 4.22
C LEU A 173 30.20 -9.86 4.93
N GLY A 174 31.43 -9.92 4.40
CA GLY A 174 32.58 -10.55 5.05
C GLY A 174 32.97 -10.01 6.43
N PHE A 175 32.69 -8.75 6.77
CA PHE A 175 33.21 -8.06 7.97
C PHE A 175 32.29 -8.10 9.20
N LEU A 176 31.00 -8.38 9.03
CA LEU A 176 30.11 -8.56 10.18
C LEU A 176 30.53 -9.82 10.98
N PRO A 177 30.62 -9.80 12.32
CA PRO A 177 30.93 -10.98 13.11
C PRO A 177 29.75 -11.97 13.11
N GLY A 178 30.03 -13.28 13.12
CA GLY A 178 29.02 -14.35 13.22
C GLY A 178 28.85 -15.20 11.96
N GLU A 179 27.92 -16.16 12.04
CA GLU A 179 27.56 -17.07 10.93
C GLU A 179 26.89 -16.32 9.78
N LEU A 180 26.97 -16.84 8.56
CA LEU A 180 26.41 -16.20 7.35
C LEU A 180 24.94 -15.78 7.52
N GLU A 181 24.13 -16.60 8.18
CA GLU A 181 22.74 -16.29 8.47
C GLU A 181 22.58 -15.06 9.39
N GLN A 182 23.41 -14.94 10.43
CA GLN A 182 23.38 -13.81 11.36
C GLN A 182 23.72 -12.49 10.66
N LYS A 183 24.60 -12.55 9.65
CA LYS A 183 25.00 -11.39 8.86
C LYS A 183 23.90 -10.93 7.90
N ILE A 184 23.09 -11.85 7.38
CA ILE A 184 22.04 -11.52 6.40
C ILE A 184 20.70 -11.18 7.09
N MET A 185 20.49 -11.67 8.31
CA MET A 185 19.25 -11.46 9.08
C MET A 185 18.82 -9.99 9.20
N PRO A 186 19.72 -8.99 9.43
CA PRO A 186 19.32 -7.58 9.49
C PRO A 186 18.59 -7.09 8.23
N TYR A 187 18.99 -7.55 7.05
CA TYR A 187 18.38 -7.16 5.77
C TYR A 187 17.01 -7.81 5.54
N LEU A 188 16.82 -9.02 6.07
CA LEU A 188 15.56 -9.77 5.96
C LEU A 188 14.54 -9.39 7.03
N ARG A 189 14.99 -8.77 8.14
CA ARG A 189 14.15 -8.42 9.30
C ARG A 189 12.87 -7.65 8.95
N PRO A 190 12.86 -6.66 8.05
CA PRO A 190 11.62 -5.97 7.66
C PRO A 190 10.54 -6.90 7.08
N LEU A 191 10.92 -7.98 6.40
CA LEU A 191 9.99 -8.97 5.86
C LEU A 191 9.38 -9.83 6.98
N TYR A 192 10.17 -10.19 7.99
CA TYR A 192 9.66 -10.87 9.19
C TYR A 192 8.70 -9.98 9.99
N ASP A 193 9.02 -8.70 10.14
CA ASP A 193 8.17 -7.75 10.86
C ASP A 193 6.83 -7.56 10.12
N ALA A 194 6.84 -7.48 8.78
CA ALA A 194 5.61 -7.46 7.99
C ALA A 194 4.74 -8.72 8.20
N LEU A 195 5.34 -9.91 8.28
CA LEU A 195 4.60 -11.15 8.57
C LEU A 195 3.95 -11.13 9.97
N ARG A 196 4.63 -10.57 10.99
CA ARG A 196 4.11 -10.46 12.37
C ARG A 196 2.87 -9.58 12.50
N ASP A 197 2.75 -8.59 11.63
CA ASP A 197 1.54 -7.77 11.54
C ASP A 197 0.36 -8.55 10.96
N MET A 198 0.63 -9.56 10.13
CA MET A 198 -0.36 -10.23 9.30
C MET A 198 -0.81 -11.59 9.85
N LEU A 199 0.07 -12.27 10.58
CA LEU A 199 -0.10 -13.63 11.08
C LEU A 199 0.16 -13.68 12.59
N GLU A 200 -0.37 -14.71 13.24
CA GLU A 200 -0.06 -14.99 14.65
C GLU A 200 1.34 -15.61 14.78
N PRO A 201 2.06 -15.39 15.90
CA PRO A 201 3.41 -15.91 16.09
C PRO A 201 3.53 -17.42 15.85
N GLU A 202 2.59 -18.21 16.38
CA GLU A 202 2.61 -19.68 16.25
C GLU A 202 2.39 -20.12 14.79
N GLU A 203 1.60 -19.36 14.02
CA GLU A 203 1.38 -19.64 12.60
C GLU A 203 2.62 -19.32 11.77
N ILE A 204 3.32 -18.23 12.10
CA ILE A 204 4.59 -17.85 11.46
C ILE A 204 5.63 -18.93 11.70
N GLU A 205 5.87 -19.31 12.96
CA GLU A 205 6.86 -20.33 13.34
C GLU A 205 6.59 -21.66 12.62
N ARG A 206 5.33 -22.12 12.65
CA ARG A 206 4.94 -23.35 11.97
C ARG A 206 5.13 -23.27 10.45
N SER A 207 4.79 -22.14 9.85
CA SER A 207 4.89 -21.95 8.39
C SER A 207 6.33 -21.86 7.91
N LEU A 208 7.20 -21.21 8.66
CA LEU A 208 8.63 -21.16 8.42
C LEU A 208 9.27 -22.55 8.58
N ALA A 209 8.97 -23.26 9.67
CA ALA A 209 9.51 -24.58 9.93
C ALA A 209 9.12 -25.61 8.86
N ARG A 210 7.91 -25.47 8.29
CA ARG A 210 7.41 -26.32 7.20
C ARG A 210 7.78 -25.82 5.79
N GLN A 211 8.52 -24.72 5.69
CA GLN A 211 8.86 -24.06 4.42
C GLN A 211 7.64 -23.70 3.55
N ILE A 212 6.49 -23.47 4.20
CA ILE A 212 5.30 -22.89 3.56
C ILE A 212 5.55 -21.40 3.32
N ILE A 213 6.22 -20.74 4.26
CA ILE A 213 6.75 -19.39 4.08
C ILE A 213 8.26 -19.51 4.15
N GLU A 214 8.95 -18.95 3.16
CA GLU A 214 10.40 -18.91 3.09
C GLU A 214 10.84 -17.44 3.03
N VAL A 215 11.77 -17.04 3.89
CA VAL A 215 12.39 -15.71 3.85
C VAL A 215 13.89 -15.91 3.65
N ALA A 216 14.38 -15.59 2.46
CA ALA A 216 15.73 -15.96 2.05
C ALA A 216 16.40 -14.91 1.13
N PRO A 217 17.73 -14.91 1.01
CA PRO A 217 18.43 -14.04 0.06
C PRO A 217 18.15 -14.43 -1.40
N LEU A 218 18.23 -13.45 -2.32
CA LEU A 218 17.98 -13.69 -3.75
C LEU A 218 18.83 -14.80 -4.36
N ALA A 219 20.06 -14.99 -3.88
CA ALA A 219 20.95 -16.04 -4.34
C ALA A 219 20.36 -17.46 -4.21
N TYR A 220 19.45 -17.67 -3.24
CA TYR A 220 18.83 -18.97 -2.97
C TYR A 220 17.77 -19.34 -4.02
N MET A 221 17.40 -18.40 -4.90
CA MET A 221 16.45 -18.64 -5.99
C MET A 221 17.10 -19.34 -7.19
N ARG A 222 18.44 -19.36 -7.24
CA ARG A 222 19.19 -19.94 -8.35
C ARG A 222 18.89 -21.43 -8.51
N GLY A 223 18.59 -21.85 -9.75
CA GLY A 223 18.35 -23.26 -10.09
C GLY A 223 17.01 -23.83 -9.62
N ARG A 224 16.13 -23.00 -9.04
CA ARG A 224 14.80 -23.44 -8.61
C ARG A 224 13.76 -23.28 -9.71
N THR A 225 12.66 -24.02 -9.60
CA THR A 225 11.43 -23.71 -10.33
C THR A 225 10.35 -23.44 -9.29
N LEU A 226 9.76 -22.25 -9.35
CA LEU A 226 8.85 -21.73 -8.35
C LEU A 226 7.42 -21.92 -8.84
N ASN A 227 6.90 -23.14 -8.73
CA ASN A 227 5.50 -23.48 -9.01
C ASN A 227 4.61 -23.25 -7.79
N HIS A 228 3.33 -22.95 -8.02
CA HIS A 228 2.31 -22.75 -6.99
C HIS A 228 2.75 -21.81 -5.86
N ALA A 229 3.52 -20.78 -6.20
CA ALA A 229 4.21 -19.93 -5.24
C ALA A 229 3.83 -18.46 -5.42
N PHE A 230 3.73 -17.74 -4.30
CA PHE A 230 3.72 -16.28 -4.33
C PHE A 230 5.13 -15.79 -3.98
N VAL A 231 5.81 -15.19 -4.96
CA VAL A 231 7.21 -14.75 -4.85
C VAL A 231 7.25 -13.23 -4.73
N ILE A 232 7.96 -12.70 -3.75
CA ILE A 232 8.16 -11.27 -3.58
C ILE A 232 9.67 -10.98 -3.59
N LEU A 233 10.12 -10.16 -4.54
CA LEU A 233 11.46 -9.58 -4.55
C LEU A 233 11.39 -8.15 -4.03
N ASP A 234 11.89 -7.94 -2.82
CA ASP A 234 11.98 -6.62 -2.20
C ASP A 234 13.32 -5.94 -2.48
N GLU A 235 13.33 -4.60 -2.45
CA GLU A 235 14.47 -3.74 -2.84
C GLU A 235 15.09 -4.11 -4.19
N ALA A 236 14.25 -4.33 -5.19
CA ALA A 236 14.66 -4.79 -6.51
C ALA A 236 15.59 -3.82 -7.25
N GLN A 237 15.59 -2.53 -6.89
CA GLN A 237 16.55 -1.55 -7.44
C GLN A 237 18.01 -1.94 -7.14
N ASN A 238 18.21 -2.79 -6.14
CA ASN A 238 19.52 -3.30 -5.77
C ASN A 238 19.86 -4.64 -6.43
N THR A 239 19.18 -4.97 -7.53
CA THR A 239 19.51 -6.13 -8.36
C THR A 239 20.18 -5.70 -9.65
N THR A 240 21.07 -6.55 -10.17
CA THR A 240 21.55 -6.40 -11.55
C THR A 240 20.55 -7.00 -12.54
N THR A 241 20.66 -6.64 -13.81
CA THR A 241 19.85 -7.23 -14.89
C THR A 241 19.94 -8.76 -14.90
N GLU A 242 21.12 -9.34 -14.68
CA GLU A 242 21.30 -10.80 -14.61
C GLU A 242 20.57 -11.42 -13.42
N GLN A 243 20.55 -10.74 -12.27
CA GLN A 243 19.83 -11.21 -11.07
C GLN A 243 18.31 -11.14 -11.27
N MET A 244 17.82 -10.08 -11.92
CA MET A 244 16.41 -9.94 -12.29
C MET A 244 15.97 -11.07 -13.24
N PHE A 245 16.70 -11.28 -14.33
CA PHE A 245 16.43 -12.41 -15.24
C PHE A 245 16.58 -13.77 -14.55
N MET A 246 17.56 -13.91 -13.66
CA MET A 246 17.77 -15.13 -12.89
C MET A 246 16.51 -15.49 -12.11
N LEU A 247 15.81 -14.53 -11.49
CA LEU A 247 14.57 -14.76 -10.75
C LEU A 247 13.35 -14.95 -11.67
N LEU A 248 13.13 -14.04 -12.61
CA LEU A 248 11.91 -14.04 -13.44
C LEU A 248 11.79 -15.34 -14.26
N THR A 249 12.91 -15.91 -14.69
CA THR A 249 12.94 -17.20 -15.40
C THR A 249 12.65 -18.42 -14.52
N ARG A 250 12.46 -18.25 -13.21
CA ARG A 250 12.10 -19.31 -12.25
C ARG A 250 10.62 -19.35 -11.95
N ILE A 251 9.85 -18.32 -12.33
CA ILE A 251 8.42 -18.27 -12.06
C ILE A 251 7.72 -19.32 -12.92
N GLY A 252 7.20 -20.34 -12.26
CA GLY A 252 6.52 -21.45 -12.90
C GLY A 252 5.00 -21.32 -12.90
N PRO A 253 4.28 -22.36 -13.35
CA PRO A 253 2.82 -22.33 -13.41
C PRO A 253 2.15 -22.09 -12.06
N HIS A 254 0.99 -21.43 -12.10
CA HIS A 254 0.17 -21.09 -10.94
C HIS A 254 0.91 -20.30 -9.86
N SER A 255 1.90 -19.51 -10.27
CA SER A 255 2.66 -18.64 -9.38
C SER A 255 2.42 -17.18 -9.72
N LYS A 256 2.59 -16.34 -8.70
CA LYS A 256 2.61 -14.89 -8.85
C LYS A 256 3.96 -14.35 -8.38
N CYS A 257 4.45 -13.30 -9.01
CA CYS A 257 5.67 -12.61 -8.67
C CYS A 257 5.42 -11.11 -8.52
N VAL A 258 5.82 -10.55 -7.38
CA VAL A 258 5.74 -9.11 -7.14
C VAL A 258 7.14 -8.59 -6.87
N ILE A 259 7.55 -7.59 -7.64
CA ILE A 259 8.87 -6.98 -7.57
C ILE A 259 8.69 -5.56 -7.03
N THR A 260 9.24 -5.27 -5.86
CA THR A 260 9.12 -3.96 -5.20
C THR A 260 10.45 -3.24 -5.16
N GLY A 261 10.45 -1.94 -5.42
CA GLY A 261 11.67 -1.14 -5.37
C GLY A 261 11.46 0.37 -5.38
N ASP A 262 12.55 1.08 -5.14
CA ASP A 262 12.63 2.54 -5.20
C ASP A 262 13.81 2.96 -6.07
N VAL A 263 13.54 3.41 -7.29
CA VAL A 263 14.58 3.82 -8.25
C VAL A 263 15.44 5.01 -7.78
N THR A 264 15.00 5.71 -6.73
CA THR A 264 15.76 6.83 -6.14
C THR A 264 16.77 6.38 -5.08
N GLN A 265 16.71 5.12 -4.64
CA GLN A 265 17.53 4.55 -3.56
C GLN A 265 18.34 3.35 -4.05
N ILE A 266 19.23 3.58 -5.01
CA ILE A 266 20.11 2.55 -5.57
C ILE A 266 21.39 2.45 -4.72
N ASP A 267 21.58 1.32 -4.06
CA ASP A 267 22.77 1.00 -3.24
C ASP A 267 23.81 0.18 -4.02
N LEU A 268 23.62 -0.02 -5.33
CA LEU A 268 24.58 -0.72 -6.18
C LEU A 268 25.85 0.10 -6.39
N PRO A 269 27.02 -0.56 -6.52
CA PRO A 269 28.25 0.11 -6.94
C PRO A 269 28.06 0.87 -8.26
N ALA A 270 28.70 2.03 -8.40
CA ALA A 270 28.49 2.96 -9.52
C ALA A 270 28.75 2.35 -10.92
N ASN A 271 29.48 1.23 -11.01
CA ASN A 271 29.75 0.52 -12.25
C ASN A 271 28.70 -0.55 -12.61
N LYS A 272 27.67 -0.78 -11.78
CA LYS A 272 26.60 -1.74 -12.02
C LYS A 272 25.30 -1.00 -12.32
N ARG A 273 24.64 -1.40 -13.40
CA ARG A 273 23.31 -0.90 -13.77
C ARG A 273 22.25 -1.65 -12.97
N SER A 274 21.29 -0.93 -12.38
CA SER A 274 20.06 -1.53 -11.83
C SER A 274 19.33 -2.29 -12.92
N GLY A 275 18.86 -3.49 -12.57
CA GLY A 275 18.03 -4.36 -13.40
C GLY A 275 16.61 -3.86 -13.58
#